data_AF-A0A847JDC1-F1
#
_entry.id   AF-A0A847JDC1-F1
#
_cell.length_a   1.000
_cell.length_b   1.000
_cell.length_c   1.000
_cell.angle_alpha   90.00
_cell.angle_beta   90.00
_cell.angle_gamma   90.00
#
_symmetry.space_group_name_H-M   'P 1'
#
loop_
_entity.id
_entity.type
_entity.pdbx_description
1 polymer ?
#
loop_
_entity_poly.entity_id
_entity_poly.type
_entity_poly.pdbx_seq_one_letter_code
_entity_poly.pdbx_strand_id
1 'polypeptide(L)'
;NDGAYFATDFRLPKGTWCNPDDRRTGHAYAWHFLVSGWAALWRGLGQAYYSRGYLEEVNAGNANTSNWLQGGGINQDGEIHAVNSFEASSCGTGACAVKDGLNHAAAIWNPEGDMGDIEIWEMAEPLLYLGRNVKTNSGGYGKYRGGCGFETLRMVWNAQDWTMFFMGNGFMNSDWGMMGGYPSATGYRFEAHKTGLKERIAIGDSLPLGGDLDPTNPDYERHLDATAKIKRDKQCVTTEDCYDNYDLYLNYLRGGPGFGDPIDRAPKAIEADLNGKALLPEYAAKVYGAVFSESADGVFTVDEAATAARRAEIRNERLARAVPTRSWMKEERARILDKHASVQVKHMFATSFGLSEKFTAEFKSFWDLPADWTLSEDELDVPTYGSKHRMDLSLLPDVKTVVQVEE
;
A
#
# COMPACT_ATOMS: atom_id res chain seq x y z
N ASN A 1 -11.94 -18.12 20.25
CA ASN A 1 -12.80 -17.69 21.37
C ASN A 1 -12.20 -16.43 21.97
N ASP A 2 -12.89 -15.77 22.91
CA ASP A 2 -12.47 -14.47 23.43
C ASP A 2 -11.38 -14.53 24.52
N GLY A 3 -10.83 -15.73 24.82
CA GLY A 3 -9.89 -15.92 25.93
C GLY A 3 -8.61 -15.09 25.82
N ALA A 4 -8.04 -14.94 24.61
CA ALA A 4 -6.86 -14.12 24.38
C ALA A 4 -7.13 -12.62 24.57
N TYR A 5 -8.35 -12.17 24.25
CA TYR A 5 -8.77 -10.79 24.48
C TYR A 5 -8.77 -10.47 25.98
N PHE A 6 -9.33 -11.35 26.84
CA PHE A 6 -9.31 -11.15 28.29
C PHE A 6 -7.90 -11.17 28.92
N ALA A 7 -6.89 -11.65 28.19
CA ALA A 7 -5.50 -11.70 28.62
C ALA A 7 -4.64 -10.57 28.02
N THR A 8 -5.25 -9.63 27.28
CA THR A 8 -4.54 -8.54 26.60
C THR A 8 -5.06 -7.19 27.08
N ASP A 9 -4.16 -6.34 27.56
CA ASP A 9 -4.49 -4.97 27.94
C ASP A 9 -4.45 -4.05 26.73
N PHE A 10 -5.53 -3.32 26.50
CA PHE A 10 -5.64 -2.31 25.43
C PHE A 10 -5.87 -0.94 26.03
N ARG A 11 -5.02 0.03 25.67
CA ARG A 11 -5.21 1.45 25.99
C ARG A 11 -5.38 2.27 24.73
N LEU A 12 -6.61 2.69 24.44
CA LEU A 12 -6.99 3.44 23.25
C LEU A 12 -7.59 4.79 23.66
N PRO A 13 -6.81 5.89 23.67
CA PRO A 13 -7.28 7.18 24.14
C PRO A 13 -8.56 7.65 23.45
N LYS A 14 -9.56 8.10 24.22
CA LYS A 14 -10.79 8.68 23.66
C LYS A 14 -10.51 9.85 22.73
N GLY A 15 -11.23 9.90 21.61
CA GLY A 15 -11.10 10.91 20.56
C GLY A 15 -10.03 10.62 19.52
N THR A 16 -9.26 9.55 19.67
CA THR A 16 -8.42 9.03 18.59
C THR A 16 -9.28 8.40 17.50
N TRP A 17 -8.72 8.21 16.29
CA TRP A 17 -9.44 7.56 15.19
C TRP A 17 -9.90 6.13 15.53
N CYS A 18 -9.18 5.42 16.42
CA CYS A 18 -9.50 4.06 16.84
C CYS A 18 -10.45 3.99 18.06
N ASN A 19 -10.71 5.11 18.73
CA ASN A 19 -11.71 5.22 19.81
C ASN A 19 -12.38 6.61 19.74
N PRO A 20 -13.18 6.89 18.69
CA PRO A 20 -13.78 8.20 18.50
C PRO A 20 -14.80 8.51 19.59
N ASP A 21 -14.96 9.80 19.87
CA ASP A 21 -15.92 10.37 20.82
C ASP A 21 -16.97 11.26 20.13
N ASP A 22 -17.23 10.99 18.85
CA ASP A 22 -18.27 11.65 18.07
C ASP A 22 -19.11 10.65 17.26
N ARG A 23 -20.43 10.71 17.47
CA ARG A 23 -21.40 9.80 16.85
C ARG A 23 -21.61 9.99 15.33
N ARG A 24 -20.97 10.99 14.70
CA ARG A 24 -21.12 11.31 13.26
C ARG A 24 -20.05 10.66 12.37
N THR A 25 -19.11 9.93 12.95
CA THR A 25 -17.97 9.33 12.24
C THR A 25 -18.41 8.32 11.18
N GLY A 26 -17.74 8.33 10.01
CA GLY A 26 -18.00 7.42 8.89
C GLY A 26 -17.08 6.19 8.93
N HIS A 27 -17.63 5.01 8.64
CA HIS A 27 -16.94 3.73 8.85
C HIS A 27 -16.92 2.79 7.63
N ALA A 28 -17.44 3.23 6.48
CA ALA A 28 -17.60 2.39 5.29
C ALA A 28 -16.29 1.71 4.83
N TYR A 29 -15.14 2.34 5.08
CA TYR A 29 -13.83 1.75 4.83
C TYR A 29 -12.86 1.93 6.01
N ALA A 30 -13.28 1.47 7.20
CA ALA A 30 -12.44 1.49 8.40
C ALA A 30 -11.10 0.74 8.21
N TRP A 31 -11.05 -0.24 7.30
CA TRP A 31 -9.85 -0.99 6.97
C TRP A 31 -8.65 -0.12 6.60
N HIS A 32 -8.87 1.06 5.98
CA HIS A 32 -7.77 1.94 5.58
C HIS A 32 -6.81 2.25 6.73
N PHE A 33 -7.36 2.55 7.91
CA PHE A 33 -6.57 2.84 9.11
C PHE A 33 -6.26 1.56 9.89
N LEU A 34 -7.21 0.63 10.03
CA LEU A 34 -7.03 -0.59 10.82
C LEU A 34 -5.86 -1.44 10.31
N VAL A 35 -5.85 -1.81 9.03
CA VAL A 35 -4.81 -2.70 8.47
C VAL A 35 -3.44 -2.02 8.46
N SER A 36 -3.44 -0.68 8.40
CA SER A 36 -2.22 0.12 8.47
C SER A 36 -1.65 0.18 9.89
N GLY A 37 -2.51 0.31 10.91
CA GLY A 37 -2.10 0.30 12.31
C GLY A 37 -1.58 -1.06 12.76
N TRP A 38 -2.25 -2.15 12.37
CA TRP A 38 -1.86 -3.51 12.77
C TRP A 38 -0.55 -3.99 12.15
N ALA A 39 -0.17 -3.48 10.98
CA ALA A 39 1.08 -3.86 10.30
C ALA A 39 2.34 -3.65 11.17
N ALA A 40 2.33 -2.68 12.08
CA ALA A 40 3.44 -2.42 12.99
C ALA A 40 3.59 -3.49 14.10
N LEU A 41 2.48 -4.10 14.54
CA LEU A 41 2.48 -5.09 15.63
C LEU A 41 3.26 -6.34 15.26
N TRP A 42 3.18 -6.76 13.99
CA TRP A 42 3.96 -7.87 13.43
C TRP A 42 5.46 -7.68 13.60
N ARG A 43 5.97 -6.47 13.34
CA ARG A 43 7.41 -6.19 13.49
C ARG A 43 7.84 -6.21 14.94
N GLY A 44 7.02 -5.67 15.85
CA GLY A 44 7.28 -5.70 17.29
C GLY A 44 7.38 -7.13 17.81
N LEU A 45 6.39 -7.97 17.50
CA LEU A 45 6.37 -9.38 17.90
C LEU A 45 7.47 -10.20 17.19
N GLY A 46 7.73 -9.92 15.91
CA GLY A 46 8.78 -10.54 15.13
C GLY A 46 10.18 -10.33 15.72
N GLN A 47 10.46 -9.19 16.37
CA GLN A 47 11.73 -9.00 17.07
C GLN A 47 11.90 -9.96 18.25
N ALA A 48 10.82 -10.28 18.97
CA ALA A 48 10.85 -11.25 20.06
C ALA A 48 11.13 -12.67 19.54
N TYR A 49 10.49 -13.07 18.44
CA TYR A 49 10.77 -14.36 17.79
C TYR A 49 12.19 -14.46 17.27
N TYR A 50 12.65 -13.43 16.55
CA TYR A 50 13.99 -13.39 15.99
C TYR A 50 15.08 -13.49 17.06
N SER A 51 14.96 -12.70 18.13
CA SER A 51 15.94 -12.70 19.23
C SER A 51 15.98 -14.01 20.01
N ARG A 52 14.86 -14.75 20.06
CA ARG A 52 14.77 -16.07 20.70
C ARG A 52 15.19 -17.23 19.80
N GLY A 53 15.32 -16.99 18.49
CA GLY A 53 15.74 -17.99 17.49
C GLY A 53 14.59 -18.73 16.80
N TYR A 54 13.32 -18.36 17.05
CA TYR A 54 12.15 -18.88 16.32
C TYR A 54 11.96 -18.11 15.01
N LEU A 55 12.95 -18.25 14.12
CA LEU A 55 13.02 -17.48 12.87
C LEU A 55 11.86 -17.81 11.92
N GLU A 56 11.31 -19.00 12.03
CA GLU A 56 10.16 -19.50 11.29
C GLU A 56 8.88 -18.69 11.53
N GLU A 57 8.74 -18.06 12.70
CA GLU A 57 7.56 -17.26 13.06
C GLU A 57 7.71 -15.76 12.78
N VAL A 58 8.89 -15.34 12.33
CA VAL A 58 9.11 -13.94 11.98
C VAL A 58 8.36 -13.60 10.70
N ASN A 59 7.57 -12.52 10.73
CA ASN A 59 6.93 -11.93 9.57
C ASN A 59 7.06 -10.40 9.60
N ALA A 60 7.42 -9.78 8.48
CA ALA A 60 7.63 -8.33 8.39
C ALA A 60 6.34 -7.49 8.47
N GLY A 61 5.17 -8.09 8.30
CA GLY A 61 3.85 -7.45 8.45
C GLY A 61 2.90 -7.74 7.29
N ASN A 62 1.63 -7.37 7.48
CA ASN A 62 0.61 -7.46 6.43
C ASN A 62 0.74 -6.33 5.40
N ALA A 63 0.35 -6.62 4.15
CA ALA A 63 0.12 -5.58 3.14
C ALA A 63 -1.04 -4.66 3.53
N ASN A 64 -1.12 -3.51 2.84
CA ASN A 64 -2.36 -2.76 2.77
C ASN A 64 -3.36 -3.53 1.88
N THR A 65 -4.49 -3.96 2.44
CA THR A 65 -5.49 -4.77 1.71
C THR A 65 -6.34 -3.87 0.82
N SER A 66 -5.78 -3.41 -0.28
CA SER A 66 -6.38 -2.54 -1.31
C SER A 66 -5.71 -2.80 -2.67
N ASN A 67 -6.16 -2.30 -3.81
CA ASN A 67 -7.32 -1.46 -4.11
C ASN A 67 -8.68 -2.19 -3.95
N TRP A 68 -9.75 -1.42 -3.75
CA TRP A 68 -11.12 -1.91 -3.84
C TRP A 68 -11.78 -1.32 -5.09
N LEU A 69 -11.87 -2.12 -6.16
CA LEU A 69 -12.66 -1.78 -7.34
C LEU A 69 -14.12 -1.69 -6.93
N GLN A 70 -14.69 -0.50 -7.09
CA GLN A 70 -16.07 -0.20 -6.72
C GLN A 70 -16.74 0.66 -7.80
N GLY A 71 -18.06 0.57 -7.86
CA GLY A 71 -18.87 1.29 -8.84
C GLY A 71 -20.34 0.93 -8.72
N GLY A 72 -21.17 1.56 -9.55
CA GLY A 72 -22.61 1.27 -9.60
C GLY A 72 -23.30 1.92 -10.79
N GLY A 73 -24.54 1.50 -11.02
CA GLY A 73 -25.35 1.88 -12.18
C GLY A 73 -26.30 0.76 -12.56
N ILE A 74 -26.53 0.55 -13.85
CA ILE A 74 -27.32 -0.55 -14.39
C ILE A 74 -26.40 -1.63 -14.99
N ASN A 75 -26.58 -2.87 -14.55
CA ASN A 75 -25.73 -4.01 -14.95
C ASN A 75 -26.16 -4.66 -16.28
N GLN A 76 -25.50 -5.77 -16.63
CA GLN A 76 -25.74 -6.56 -17.84
C GLN A 76 -27.17 -7.12 -17.98
N ASP A 77 -27.91 -7.23 -16.88
CA ASP A 77 -29.27 -7.74 -16.82
C ASP A 77 -30.33 -6.62 -16.83
N GLY A 78 -29.90 -5.35 -16.87
CA GLY A 78 -30.78 -4.19 -16.84
C GLY A 78 -31.27 -3.82 -15.43
N GLU A 79 -30.58 -4.28 -14.38
CA GLU A 79 -30.95 -4.05 -12.98
C GLU A 79 -30.04 -3.00 -12.30
N ILE A 80 -30.60 -2.28 -11.32
CA ILE A 80 -29.81 -1.39 -10.44
C ILE A 80 -28.80 -2.25 -9.68
N HIS A 81 -27.53 -1.86 -9.74
CA HIS A 81 -26.43 -2.68 -9.25
C HIS A 81 -25.27 -1.85 -8.70
N ALA A 82 -24.44 -2.50 -7.87
CA ALA A 82 -23.18 -1.96 -7.38
C ALA A 82 -22.14 -3.09 -7.29
N VAL A 83 -20.87 -2.77 -7.55
CA VAL A 83 -19.77 -3.73 -7.52
C VAL A 83 -18.80 -3.42 -6.38
N ASN A 84 -18.18 -4.46 -5.83
CA ASN A 84 -17.09 -4.35 -4.88
C ASN A 84 -16.21 -5.61 -4.98
N SER A 85 -15.20 -5.56 -5.84
CA SER A 85 -14.32 -6.72 -6.08
C SER A 85 -13.58 -7.12 -4.81
N PHE A 86 -13.59 -8.41 -4.50
CA PHE A 86 -12.91 -8.96 -3.33
C PHE A 86 -11.51 -9.49 -3.64
N GLU A 87 -10.97 -9.19 -4.82
CA GLU A 87 -9.58 -9.48 -5.20
C GLU A 87 -8.55 -8.97 -4.17
N ALA A 88 -8.91 -7.93 -3.39
CA ALA A 88 -8.12 -7.42 -2.26
C ALA A 88 -7.90 -8.42 -1.11
N SER A 89 -8.62 -9.56 -1.09
CA SER A 89 -8.39 -10.69 -0.18
C SER A 89 -7.03 -11.37 -0.40
N SER A 90 -6.42 -11.16 -1.57
CA SER A 90 -5.25 -11.89 -2.04
C SER A 90 -4.08 -10.93 -2.31
N CYS A 91 -3.70 -10.15 -1.31
CA CYS A 91 -2.52 -9.29 -1.38
C CYS A 91 -1.23 -10.10 -1.13
N GLY A 92 -0.07 -9.49 -1.39
CA GLY A 92 1.21 -10.07 -1.00
C GLY A 92 1.40 -10.10 0.52
N THR A 93 2.10 -11.10 1.05
CA THR A 93 2.40 -11.18 2.49
C THR A 93 3.82 -10.73 2.83
N GLY A 94 4.06 -10.33 4.08
CA GLY A 94 5.39 -9.93 4.55
C GLY A 94 6.38 -11.09 4.47
N ALA A 95 7.63 -10.75 4.14
CA ALA A 95 8.74 -11.69 4.15
C ALA A 95 9.02 -12.24 5.56
N CYS A 96 9.53 -13.46 5.62
CA CYS A 96 9.97 -14.10 6.85
C CYS A 96 11.48 -13.93 7.05
N ALA A 97 11.98 -14.29 8.24
CA ALA A 97 13.44 -14.36 8.47
C ALA A 97 14.11 -15.54 7.76
N VAL A 98 13.35 -16.44 7.13
CA VAL A 98 13.83 -17.68 6.50
C VAL A 98 13.43 -17.85 5.03
N LYS A 99 12.46 -17.08 4.53
CA LYS A 99 11.91 -17.19 3.17
C LYS A 99 11.21 -15.91 2.71
N ASP A 100 11.02 -15.81 1.41
CA ASP A 100 10.21 -14.76 0.78
C ASP A 100 8.74 -14.83 1.24
N GLY A 101 8.07 -13.68 1.17
CA GLY A 101 6.63 -13.59 1.37
C GLY A 101 5.86 -14.25 0.22
N LEU A 102 4.60 -14.61 0.50
CA LEU A 102 3.73 -15.24 -0.49
C LEU A 102 3.15 -14.19 -1.43
N ASN A 103 3.30 -14.37 -2.73
CA ASN A 103 2.68 -13.50 -3.72
C ASN A 103 1.15 -13.73 -3.71
N HIS A 104 0.38 -12.65 -3.83
CA HIS A 104 -1.08 -12.63 -4.06
C HIS A 104 -1.86 -13.74 -3.33
N ALA A 105 -1.80 -13.72 -1.99
CA ALA A 105 -2.11 -14.90 -1.17
C ALA A 105 -3.08 -14.64 -0.01
N ALA A 106 -3.07 -13.47 0.63
CA ALA A 106 -3.84 -13.28 1.86
C ALA A 106 -4.16 -11.82 2.18
N ALA A 107 -5.04 -11.65 3.18
CA ALA A 107 -5.36 -10.39 3.81
C ALA A 107 -5.29 -10.54 5.34
N ILE A 108 -5.03 -9.45 6.06
CA ILE A 108 -4.89 -9.50 7.54
C ILE A 108 -6.18 -9.95 8.24
N TRP A 109 -7.33 -9.65 7.65
CA TRP A 109 -8.66 -9.98 8.18
C TRP A 109 -9.16 -11.37 7.75
N ASN A 110 -8.52 -12.00 6.76
CA ASN A 110 -8.73 -13.40 6.41
C ASN A 110 -7.44 -13.97 5.77
N PRO A 111 -6.72 -14.88 6.46
CA PRO A 111 -5.49 -15.47 5.94
C PRO A 111 -5.73 -16.49 4.82
N GLU A 112 -6.96 -16.98 4.65
CA GLU A 112 -7.37 -17.91 3.58
C GLU A 112 -7.77 -17.09 2.34
N GLY A 113 -6.79 -16.40 1.75
CA GLY A 113 -7.04 -15.53 0.59
C GLY A 113 -7.52 -16.31 -0.63
N ASP A 114 -8.51 -15.74 -1.30
CA ASP A 114 -9.06 -16.25 -2.55
C ASP A 114 -9.42 -15.08 -3.47
N MET A 115 -8.75 -14.99 -4.62
CA MET A 115 -8.95 -13.92 -5.59
C MET A 115 -10.21 -14.13 -6.45
N GLY A 116 -10.84 -15.31 -6.37
CA GLY A 116 -12.01 -15.70 -7.15
C GLY A 116 -11.71 -15.96 -8.62
N ASP A 117 -12.56 -16.76 -9.26
CA ASP A 117 -12.49 -17.04 -10.69
C ASP A 117 -12.97 -15.85 -11.52
N ILE A 118 -12.26 -15.57 -12.61
CA ILE A 118 -12.61 -14.51 -13.57
C ILE A 118 -14.06 -14.67 -14.05
N GLU A 119 -14.44 -15.89 -14.45
CA GLU A 119 -15.77 -16.18 -15.00
C GLU A 119 -16.88 -15.91 -13.98
N ILE A 120 -16.61 -16.12 -12.68
CA ILE A 120 -17.58 -15.82 -11.61
C ILE A 120 -17.70 -14.32 -11.39
N TRP A 121 -16.59 -13.57 -11.43
CA TRP A 121 -16.61 -12.11 -11.34
C TRP A 121 -17.36 -11.48 -12.51
N GLU A 122 -17.15 -11.93 -13.75
CA GLU A 122 -17.84 -11.40 -14.93
C GLU A 122 -19.36 -11.66 -14.91
N MET A 123 -19.84 -12.67 -14.16
CA MET A 123 -21.28 -12.85 -13.93
C MET A 123 -21.88 -11.79 -13.00
N ALA A 124 -21.08 -11.21 -12.10
CA ALA A 124 -21.54 -10.26 -11.09
C ALA A 124 -21.16 -8.81 -11.40
N GLU A 125 -20.23 -8.58 -12.33
CA GLU A 125 -19.70 -7.26 -12.67
C GLU A 125 -19.85 -7.03 -14.18
N PRO A 126 -20.40 -5.89 -14.65
CA PRO A 126 -20.46 -5.57 -16.07
C PRO A 126 -19.08 -5.12 -16.60
N LEU A 127 -18.07 -5.97 -16.44
CA LEU A 127 -16.65 -5.68 -16.66
C LEU A 127 -15.93 -6.93 -17.23
N LEU A 128 -15.21 -6.79 -18.35
CA LEU A 128 -14.43 -7.87 -18.98
C LEU A 128 -12.93 -7.81 -18.62
N TYR A 129 -12.33 -8.98 -18.35
CA TYR A 129 -10.91 -9.05 -17.99
C TYR A 129 -10.04 -8.99 -19.25
N LEU A 130 -9.18 -7.98 -19.33
CA LEU A 130 -8.14 -7.86 -20.37
C LEU A 130 -6.76 -8.33 -19.88
N GLY A 131 -6.63 -8.59 -18.58
CA GLY A 131 -5.40 -9.11 -17.98
C GLY A 131 -5.58 -9.43 -16.51
N ARG A 132 -4.77 -10.38 -16.03
CA ARG A 132 -4.62 -10.75 -14.62
C ARG A 132 -3.20 -11.23 -14.42
N ASN A 133 -2.38 -10.43 -13.76
CA ASN A 133 -0.93 -10.58 -13.77
C ASN A 133 -0.35 -10.35 -12.38
N VAL A 134 0.73 -11.07 -12.04
CA VAL A 134 1.54 -10.74 -10.85
C VAL A 134 2.05 -9.31 -11.00
N LYS A 135 1.94 -8.50 -9.94
CA LYS A 135 2.37 -7.10 -10.01
C LYS A 135 3.87 -6.99 -9.76
N THR A 136 4.60 -6.74 -10.84
CA THR A 136 6.06 -6.53 -10.83
C THR A 136 6.47 -5.42 -9.86
N ASN A 137 7.56 -5.62 -9.13
CA ASN A 137 8.13 -4.65 -8.16
C ASN A 137 7.18 -4.18 -7.05
N SER A 138 6.08 -4.89 -6.78
CA SER A 138 5.16 -4.53 -5.71
C SER A 138 5.58 -5.04 -4.33
N GLY A 139 6.28 -6.17 -4.27
CA GLY A 139 6.82 -6.74 -3.03
C GLY A 139 8.02 -5.96 -2.51
N GLY A 140 8.08 -5.73 -1.19
CA GLY A 140 9.15 -4.98 -0.57
C GLY A 140 10.50 -5.66 -0.70
N TYR A 141 11.53 -4.89 -1.03
CA TYR A 141 12.87 -5.40 -1.27
C TYR A 141 13.53 -5.87 0.04
N GLY A 142 14.30 -6.95 -0.01
CA GLY A 142 15.06 -7.44 1.14
C GLY A 142 15.91 -8.65 0.80
N LYS A 143 16.70 -9.13 1.76
CA LYS A 143 17.33 -10.46 1.67
C LYS A 143 16.28 -11.50 1.27
N TYR A 144 15.14 -11.44 1.96
CA TYR A 144 13.90 -12.07 1.54
C TYR A 144 12.91 -10.99 1.07
N ARG A 145 12.36 -11.16 -0.13
CA ARG A 145 11.43 -10.23 -0.76
C ARG A 145 10.04 -10.43 -0.16
N GLY A 146 9.31 -9.35 0.08
CA GLY A 146 7.89 -9.44 0.39
C GLY A 146 7.10 -9.99 -0.80
N GLY A 147 5.96 -10.62 -0.56
CA GLY A 147 5.11 -11.12 -1.62
C GLY A 147 4.67 -10.00 -2.55
N CYS A 148 4.71 -10.22 -3.87
CA CYS A 148 4.10 -9.31 -4.81
C CYS A 148 2.58 -9.39 -4.68
N GLY A 149 1.90 -8.26 -4.90
CA GLY A 149 0.48 -8.29 -5.20
C GLY A 149 0.24 -8.75 -6.63
N PHE A 150 -0.95 -8.44 -7.15
CA PHE A 150 -1.32 -8.70 -8.53
C PHE A 150 -2.15 -7.53 -9.07
N GLU A 151 -2.42 -7.54 -10.36
CA GLU A 151 -3.21 -6.52 -11.01
C GLU A 151 -4.13 -7.11 -12.07
N THR A 152 -5.25 -6.43 -12.30
CA THR A 152 -6.22 -6.82 -13.32
C THR A 152 -6.65 -5.60 -14.11
N LEU A 153 -6.56 -5.69 -15.43
CA LEU A 153 -7.10 -4.67 -16.34
C LEU A 153 -8.55 -5.03 -16.67
N ARG A 154 -9.46 -4.11 -16.38
CA ARG A 154 -10.90 -4.28 -16.56
C ARG A 154 -11.38 -3.32 -17.66
N MET A 155 -12.20 -3.82 -18.57
CA MET A 155 -12.91 -3.00 -19.56
C MET A 155 -14.39 -3.00 -19.22
N VAL A 156 -15.01 -1.82 -19.17
CA VAL A 156 -16.45 -1.72 -18.94
C VAL A 156 -17.22 -2.33 -20.10
N TRP A 157 -18.17 -3.22 -19.80
CA TRP A 157 -18.89 -3.99 -20.80
C TRP A 157 -20.31 -4.33 -20.38
N ASN A 158 -21.26 -3.99 -21.25
CA ASN A 158 -22.70 -4.15 -21.03
C ASN A 158 -23.22 -3.45 -19.76
N ALA A 159 -22.60 -2.34 -19.37
CA ALA A 159 -23.10 -1.44 -18.31
C ALA A 159 -23.92 -0.28 -18.90
N GLN A 160 -24.85 0.28 -18.14
CA GLN A 160 -25.55 1.54 -18.46
C GLN A 160 -25.59 2.47 -17.25
N ASP A 161 -25.52 3.78 -17.49
CA ASP A 161 -25.45 4.82 -16.44
C ASP A 161 -24.45 4.47 -15.33
N TRP A 162 -23.23 4.11 -15.73
CA TRP A 162 -22.25 3.45 -14.87
C TRP A 162 -21.21 4.43 -14.31
N THR A 163 -20.86 4.24 -13.03
CA THR A 163 -19.77 4.96 -12.37
C THR A 163 -18.80 4.01 -11.69
N MET A 164 -17.54 4.42 -11.55
CA MET A 164 -16.51 3.69 -10.80
C MET A 164 -15.62 4.64 -10.01
N PHE A 165 -14.90 4.11 -9.01
CA PHE A 165 -13.93 4.86 -8.22
C PHE A 165 -12.81 3.99 -7.64
N PHE A 166 -11.78 4.63 -7.08
CA PHE A 166 -10.62 3.98 -6.48
C PHE A 166 -10.64 4.16 -4.97
N MET A 167 -10.24 3.11 -4.24
CA MET A 167 -10.05 3.19 -2.80
C MET A 167 -8.85 2.35 -2.34
N GLY A 168 -7.75 3.03 -2.01
CA GLY A 168 -6.54 2.41 -1.46
C GLY A 168 -5.48 3.43 -1.08
N ASN A 169 -4.35 2.96 -0.53
CA ASN A 169 -3.23 3.83 -0.21
C ASN A 169 -2.51 4.31 -1.48
N GLY A 170 -2.19 5.61 -1.56
CA GLY A 170 -1.50 6.21 -2.71
C GLY A 170 -0.15 6.84 -2.35
N PHE A 171 -0.15 7.88 -1.54
CA PHE A 171 1.07 8.63 -1.20
C PHE A 171 1.97 7.96 -0.15
N MET A 172 1.43 7.03 0.65
CA MET A 172 2.11 6.48 1.82
C MET A 172 2.05 4.95 1.85
N ASN A 173 3.17 4.33 2.27
CA ASN A 173 3.19 2.93 2.69
C ASN A 173 2.65 2.80 4.11
N SER A 174 1.88 1.75 4.36
CA SER A 174 1.45 1.39 5.72
C SER A 174 2.34 0.33 6.35
N ASP A 175 2.86 -0.59 5.54
CA ASP A 175 3.83 -1.60 5.95
C ASP A 175 5.26 -1.07 5.82
N TRP A 176 6.14 -1.49 6.71
CA TRP A 176 7.58 -1.28 6.60
C TRP A 176 8.28 -2.63 6.56
N GLY A 177 9.41 -2.69 5.87
CA GLY A 177 10.29 -3.84 5.97
C GLY A 177 10.90 -3.99 7.36
N MET A 178 11.51 -5.15 7.59
CA MET A 178 12.08 -5.52 8.88
C MET A 178 13.58 -5.82 8.76
N MET A 179 14.35 -5.38 9.76
CA MET A 179 15.79 -5.66 9.89
C MET A 179 16.62 -5.38 8.62
N GLY A 180 16.31 -4.28 7.92
CA GLY A 180 16.99 -3.85 6.69
C GLY A 180 16.16 -3.99 5.42
N GLY A 181 15.03 -4.69 5.49
CA GLY A 181 14.07 -4.75 4.39
C GLY A 181 13.33 -3.43 4.16
N TYR A 182 12.76 -3.28 2.97
CA TYR A 182 12.01 -2.12 2.52
C TYR A 182 10.49 -2.38 2.57
N PRO A 183 9.67 -1.31 2.65
CA PRO A 183 8.22 -1.38 2.41
C PRO A 183 7.89 -2.00 1.05
N SER A 184 6.66 -2.48 0.90
CA SER A 184 6.03 -2.75 -0.39
C SER A 184 5.92 -1.48 -1.26
N ALA A 185 5.46 -1.61 -2.51
CA ALA A 185 5.13 -0.44 -3.33
C ALA A 185 3.80 0.20 -2.90
N THR A 186 3.71 1.52 -3.05
CA THR A 186 2.44 2.25 -2.86
C THR A 186 1.53 2.16 -4.10
N GLY A 187 0.24 2.47 -3.95
CA GLY A 187 -0.72 2.49 -5.05
C GLY A 187 -0.51 3.65 -6.02
N TYR A 188 -1.09 3.51 -7.21
CA TYR A 188 -1.35 4.57 -8.18
C TYR A 188 -2.67 4.26 -8.87
N ARG A 189 -3.25 5.28 -9.52
CA ARG A 189 -4.47 5.16 -10.33
C ARG A 189 -4.10 5.02 -11.80
N PHE A 190 -4.81 4.16 -12.51
CA PHE A 190 -4.92 4.19 -13.97
C PHE A 190 -6.39 3.98 -14.36
N GLU A 191 -6.93 4.94 -15.09
CA GLU A 191 -8.21 4.84 -15.79
C GLU A 191 -8.07 5.51 -17.16
N ALA A 192 -8.80 4.99 -18.15
CA ALA A 192 -8.81 5.57 -19.50
C ALA A 192 -10.24 5.66 -20.03
N HIS A 193 -10.62 6.85 -20.47
CA HIS A 193 -11.92 7.13 -21.08
C HIS A 193 -11.80 7.40 -22.57
N LYS A 194 -12.87 7.15 -23.33
CA LYS A 194 -12.90 7.39 -24.79
C LYS A 194 -11.78 6.66 -25.50
N THR A 195 -11.63 5.38 -25.16
CA THR A 195 -10.45 4.56 -25.49
C THR A 195 -10.32 4.21 -26.97
N GLY A 196 -11.42 4.27 -27.73
CA GLY A 196 -11.50 3.81 -29.12
C GLY A 196 -11.35 2.29 -29.28
N LEU A 197 -11.51 1.52 -28.20
CA LEU A 197 -11.31 0.07 -28.25
C LEU A 197 -12.36 -0.63 -29.12
N LYS A 198 -13.58 -0.09 -29.23
CA LYS A 198 -14.62 -0.67 -30.10
C LYS A 198 -14.12 -0.77 -31.55
N GLU A 199 -13.61 0.32 -32.09
CA GLU A 199 -13.10 0.40 -33.46
C GLU A 199 -11.83 -0.45 -33.61
N ARG A 200 -10.90 -0.36 -32.65
CA ARG A 200 -9.66 -1.16 -32.64
C ARG A 200 -9.95 -2.66 -32.66
N ILE A 201 -10.87 -3.13 -31.83
CA ILE A 201 -11.32 -4.54 -31.81
C ILE A 201 -11.91 -4.92 -33.17
N ALA A 202 -12.78 -4.09 -33.75
CA ALA A 202 -13.45 -4.39 -35.01
C ALA A 202 -12.48 -4.54 -36.20
N ILE A 203 -11.36 -3.82 -36.20
CA ILE A 203 -10.34 -3.88 -37.25
C ILE A 203 -9.16 -4.81 -36.91
N GLY A 204 -9.15 -5.42 -35.73
CA GLY A 204 -8.05 -6.27 -35.26
C GLY A 204 -6.76 -5.53 -34.98
N ASP A 205 -6.83 -4.26 -34.56
CA ASP A 205 -5.67 -3.49 -34.10
C ASP A 205 -5.25 -3.92 -32.68
N SER A 206 -4.05 -3.48 -32.27
CA SER A 206 -3.51 -3.75 -30.95
C SER A 206 -4.37 -3.18 -29.80
N LEU A 207 -4.40 -3.92 -28.68
CA LEU A 207 -5.19 -3.62 -27.48
C LEU A 207 -4.28 -3.60 -26.24
N PRO A 208 -4.62 -2.82 -25.19
CA PRO A 208 -3.96 -2.93 -23.91
C PRO A 208 -4.39 -4.25 -23.25
N LEU A 209 -3.45 -5.18 -23.08
CA LEU A 209 -3.68 -6.51 -22.51
C LEU A 209 -2.66 -6.78 -21.40
N GLY A 210 -3.03 -7.63 -20.44
CA GLY A 210 -2.14 -8.05 -19.37
C GLY A 210 -2.03 -7.04 -18.22
N GLY A 211 -0.80 -6.83 -17.73
CA GLY A 211 -0.49 -6.00 -16.58
C GLY A 211 0.32 -4.74 -16.96
N ASP A 212 0.21 -3.69 -16.15
CA ASP A 212 0.95 -2.44 -16.31
C ASP A 212 2.36 -2.61 -15.73
N LEU A 213 3.17 -3.41 -16.44
CA LEU A 213 4.43 -3.99 -15.95
C LEU A 213 5.39 -2.94 -15.37
N ASP A 214 5.56 -1.82 -16.08
CA ASP A 214 6.38 -0.69 -15.67
C ASP A 214 5.57 0.61 -15.81
N PRO A 215 4.96 1.11 -14.71
CA PRO A 215 4.17 2.33 -14.75
C PRO A 215 5.00 3.60 -15.05
N THR A 216 6.34 3.52 -15.06
CA THR A 216 7.21 4.64 -15.45
C THR A 216 7.48 4.67 -16.96
N ASN A 217 7.28 3.56 -17.65
CA ASN A 217 7.33 3.44 -19.10
C ASN A 217 6.01 2.81 -19.61
N PRO A 218 4.90 3.57 -19.56
CA PRO A 218 3.57 3.03 -19.74
C PRO A 218 3.33 2.56 -21.17
N ASP A 219 2.75 1.36 -21.31
CA ASP A 219 2.53 0.69 -22.61
C ASP A 219 1.07 0.75 -23.07
N TYR A 220 0.10 0.68 -22.14
CA TYR A 220 -1.33 0.68 -22.47
C TYR A 220 -1.74 1.85 -23.37
N GLU A 221 -1.20 3.04 -23.10
CA GLU A 221 -1.47 4.29 -23.81
C GLU A 221 -1.13 4.22 -25.31
N ARG A 222 -0.23 3.32 -25.73
CA ARG A 222 0.12 3.10 -27.14
C ARG A 222 -0.99 2.35 -27.89
N HIS A 223 -1.88 1.71 -27.17
CA HIS A 223 -2.99 0.88 -27.67
C HIS A 223 -4.35 1.57 -27.50
N LEU A 224 -4.36 2.88 -27.26
CA LEU A 224 -5.56 3.69 -27.12
C LEU A 224 -5.69 4.68 -28.28
N ASP A 225 -6.90 5.19 -28.50
CA ASP A 225 -7.11 6.31 -29.43
C ASP A 225 -6.32 7.56 -28.98
N ALA A 226 -5.85 8.36 -29.94
CA ALA A 226 -5.09 9.58 -29.65
C ALA A 226 -5.90 10.62 -28.87
N THR A 227 -7.23 10.53 -28.88
CA THR A 227 -8.15 11.39 -28.12
C THR A 227 -8.60 10.80 -26.78
N ALA A 228 -8.11 9.61 -26.42
CA ALA A 228 -8.39 8.99 -25.14
C ALA A 228 -7.95 9.89 -23.98
N LYS A 229 -8.77 9.93 -22.92
CA LYS A 229 -8.49 10.69 -21.70
C LYS A 229 -7.98 9.74 -20.64
N ILE A 230 -6.67 9.75 -20.42
CA ILE A 230 -6.02 8.91 -19.42
C ILE A 230 -5.83 9.70 -18.13
N LYS A 231 -6.13 9.08 -16.99
CA LYS A 231 -5.73 9.59 -15.68
C LYS A 231 -4.81 8.56 -15.03
N ARG A 232 -3.54 8.95 -14.93
CA ARG A 232 -2.46 8.18 -14.33
C ARG A 232 -1.75 9.04 -13.29
N ASP A 233 -1.99 8.80 -12.03
CA ASP A 233 -1.46 9.60 -10.93
C ASP A 233 -1.47 8.85 -9.59
N LYS A 234 -1.12 9.54 -8.51
CA LYS A 234 -1.07 8.97 -7.14
C LYS A 234 -2.42 9.06 -6.39
N GLN A 235 -3.48 9.57 -7.03
CA GLN A 235 -4.79 9.75 -6.41
C GLN A 235 -5.55 8.42 -6.34
N CYS A 236 -5.23 7.60 -5.33
CA CYS A 236 -5.82 6.27 -5.12
C CYS A 236 -7.12 6.27 -4.31
N VAL A 237 -7.65 7.46 -4.01
CA VAL A 237 -8.95 7.66 -3.36
C VAL A 237 -9.71 8.67 -4.20
N THR A 238 -10.79 8.24 -4.83
CA THR A 238 -11.65 9.10 -5.64
C THR A 238 -13.11 8.93 -5.22
N THR A 239 -13.93 9.91 -5.54
CA THR A 239 -15.38 9.69 -5.62
C THR A 239 -15.72 9.07 -6.97
N GLU A 240 -17.00 8.76 -7.17
CA GLU A 240 -17.52 8.26 -8.44
C GLU A 240 -17.14 9.16 -9.63
N ASP A 241 -16.77 8.53 -10.73
CA ASP A 241 -16.70 9.15 -12.05
C ASP A 241 -17.44 8.28 -13.06
N CYS A 242 -17.96 8.88 -14.12
CA CYS A 242 -18.73 8.19 -15.15
C CYS A 242 -17.81 7.38 -16.07
N TYR A 243 -18.23 6.16 -16.37
CA TYR A 243 -17.53 5.26 -17.29
C TYR A 243 -18.49 4.80 -18.38
N ASP A 244 -18.02 4.88 -19.62
CA ASP A 244 -18.73 4.31 -20.76
C ASP A 244 -18.24 2.88 -21.04
N ASN A 245 -19.04 2.09 -21.76
CA ASN A 245 -18.55 0.83 -22.31
C ASN A 245 -17.26 1.08 -23.11
N TYR A 246 -16.31 0.14 -23.01
CA TYR A 246 -14.94 0.23 -23.53
C TYR A 246 -13.97 1.14 -22.75
N ASP A 247 -14.39 1.83 -21.70
CA ASP A 247 -13.46 2.51 -20.79
C ASP A 247 -12.70 1.48 -19.93
N LEU A 248 -11.52 1.87 -19.45
CA LEU A 248 -10.59 0.98 -18.73
C LEU A 248 -10.37 1.39 -17.28
N TYR A 249 -10.26 0.38 -16.41
CA TYR A 249 -9.91 0.50 -15.00
C TYR A 249 -8.80 -0.49 -14.64
N LEU A 250 -7.73 -0.03 -13.97
CA LEU A 250 -6.71 -0.92 -13.42
C LEU A 250 -6.99 -1.21 -11.94
N ASN A 251 -7.36 -2.45 -11.62
CA ASN A 251 -7.40 -2.90 -10.24
C ASN A 251 -6.00 -3.39 -9.83
N TYR A 252 -5.28 -2.60 -9.03
CA TYR A 252 -3.96 -2.96 -8.51
C TYR A 252 -4.09 -3.42 -7.05
N LEU A 253 -3.58 -4.60 -6.70
CA LEU A 253 -3.53 -5.16 -5.34
C LEU A 253 -2.11 -5.10 -4.79
N ARG A 254 -1.94 -4.71 -3.52
CA ARG A 254 -0.61 -4.38 -2.95
C ARG A 254 0.25 -5.61 -2.63
N GLY A 255 1.57 -5.39 -2.61
CA GLY A 255 2.54 -6.34 -2.09
C GLY A 255 2.75 -6.24 -0.58
N GLY A 256 3.53 -7.17 -0.02
CA GLY A 256 3.94 -7.17 1.38
C GLY A 256 5.36 -6.64 1.60
N PRO A 257 5.75 -6.32 2.85
CA PRO A 257 7.08 -5.79 3.19
C PRO A 257 8.21 -6.83 3.12
N GLY A 258 9.45 -6.37 2.86
CA GLY A 258 10.65 -7.21 2.79
C GLY A 258 11.36 -7.42 4.14
N PHE A 259 12.30 -8.38 4.18
CA PHE A 259 13.12 -8.70 5.36
C PHE A 259 14.61 -8.73 5.02
N GLY A 260 15.44 -8.11 5.87
CA GLY A 260 16.91 -8.13 5.72
C GLY A 260 17.44 -7.19 4.65
N ASP A 261 18.75 -6.91 4.67
CA ASP A 261 19.40 -6.04 3.66
C ASP A 261 19.29 -6.65 2.26
N PRO A 262 18.76 -5.92 1.25
CA PRO A 262 18.65 -6.42 -0.13
C PRO A 262 19.97 -6.94 -0.72
N ILE A 263 21.13 -6.35 -0.39
CA ILE A 263 22.41 -6.84 -0.94
C ILE A 263 22.86 -8.19 -0.35
N ASP A 264 22.10 -8.76 0.59
CA ASP A 264 22.31 -10.12 1.09
C ASP A 264 21.38 -11.15 0.41
N ARG A 265 20.49 -10.73 -0.51
CA ARG A 265 19.63 -11.64 -1.29
C ARG A 265 20.49 -12.58 -2.14
N ALA A 266 20.10 -13.85 -2.22
CA ALA A 266 20.82 -14.84 -3.03
C ALA A 266 20.77 -14.48 -4.52
N PRO A 267 21.89 -14.49 -5.26
CA PRO A 267 21.92 -14.21 -6.71
C PRO A 267 20.92 -15.04 -7.51
N LYS A 268 20.77 -16.34 -7.18
CA LYS A 268 19.80 -17.23 -7.83
C LYS A 268 18.34 -16.85 -7.56
N ALA A 269 18.03 -16.27 -6.41
CA ALA A 269 16.69 -15.75 -6.15
C ALA A 269 16.40 -14.48 -6.98
N ILE A 270 17.41 -13.64 -7.21
CA ILE A 270 17.29 -12.46 -8.09
C ILE A 270 17.09 -12.90 -9.54
N GLU A 271 17.83 -13.91 -9.99
CA GLU A 271 17.67 -14.52 -11.32
C GLU A 271 16.24 -15.05 -11.52
N ALA A 272 15.69 -15.74 -10.51
CA ALA A 272 14.31 -16.23 -10.54
C ALA A 272 13.29 -15.08 -10.56
N ASP A 273 13.49 -14.02 -9.77
CA ASP A 273 12.58 -12.86 -9.77
C ASP A 273 12.56 -12.12 -11.12
N LEU A 274 13.73 -11.99 -11.78
CA LEU A 274 13.84 -11.39 -13.12
C LEU A 274 13.09 -12.20 -14.17
N ASN A 275 13.38 -13.50 -14.24
CA ASN A 275 12.76 -14.39 -15.23
C ASN A 275 11.27 -14.63 -14.96
N GLY A 276 10.84 -14.55 -13.70
CA GLY A 276 9.44 -14.61 -13.29
C GLY A 276 8.69 -13.27 -13.40
N LYS A 277 9.34 -12.21 -13.92
CA LYS A 277 8.78 -10.85 -14.02
C LYS A 277 8.27 -10.28 -12.69
N ALA A 278 8.78 -10.78 -11.56
CA ALA A 278 8.50 -10.20 -10.25
C ALA A 278 9.38 -8.96 -9.97
N LEU A 279 10.50 -8.84 -10.69
CA LEU A 279 11.49 -7.80 -10.57
C LEU A 279 11.91 -7.25 -11.94
N LEU A 280 11.93 -5.92 -12.07
CA LEU A 280 12.45 -5.20 -13.22
C LEU A 280 13.99 -5.18 -13.19
N PRO A 281 14.67 -5.33 -14.35
CA PRO A 281 16.13 -5.32 -14.46
C PRO A 281 16.82 -4.14 -13.78
N GLU A 282 16.24 -2.94 -13.92
CA GLU A 282 16.76 -1.72 -13.29
C GLU A 282 16.94 -1.89 -11.77
N TYR A 283 15.97 -2.50 -11.09
CA TYR A 283 15.97 -2.64 -9.65
C TYR A 283 16.80 -3.84 -9.18
N ALA A 284 16.96 -4.88 -10.02
CA ALA A 284 17.97 -5.92 -9.77
C ALA A 284 19.38 -5.30 -9.64
N ALA A 285 19.73 -4.38 -10.54
CA ALA A 285 21.00 -3.67 -10.48
C ALA A 285 21.05 -2.66 -9.32
N LYS A 286 20.08 -1.75 -9.23
CA LYS A 286 20.11 -0.62 -8.28
C LYS A 286 19.93 -1.03 -6.82
N VAL A 287 19.05 -1.99 -6.54
CA VAL A 287 18.65 -2.34 -5.16
C VAL A 287 19.46 -3.52 -4.64
N TYR A 288 19.59 -4.58 -5.44
CA TYR A 288 20.24 -5.82 -5.03
C TYR A 288 21.72 -5.90 -5.40
N GLY A 289 22.21 -4.93 -6.20
CA GLY A 289 23.59 -4.92 -6.69
C GLY A 289 23.91 -6.07 -7.66
N ALA A 290 22.88 -6.65 -8.30
CA ALA A 290 23.06 -7.77 -9.22
C ALA A 290 23.71 -7.30 -10.52
N VAL A 291 24.67 -8.09 -10.98
CA VAL A 291 25.25 -8.00 -12.33
C VAL A 291 24.73 -9.20 -13.10
N PHE A 292 24.13 -8.97 -14.27
CA PHE A 292 23.46 -10.00 -15.04
C PHE A 292 23.57 -9.73 -16.54
N SER A 293 23.38 -10.79 -17.32
CA SER A 293 23.24 -10.74 -18.77
C SER A 293 21.86 -11.24 -19.18
N GLU A 294 21.35 -10.70 -20.29
CA GLU A 294 20.13 -11.17 -20.94
C GLU A 294 20.53 -11.90 -22.23
N SER A 295 20.05 -13.14 -22.39
CA SER A 295 20.23 -13.91 -23.62
C SER A 295 19.35 -13.36 -24.76
N ALA A 296 19.59 -13.83 -25.99
CA ALA A 296 18.75 -13.46 -27.14
C ALA A 296 17.27 -13.85 -26.95
N ASP A 297 16.99 -14.85 -26.13
CA ASP A 297 15.64 -15.34 -25.82
C ASP A 297 14.99 -14.62 -24.61
N GLY A 298 15.61 -13.54 -24.11
CA GLY A 298 15.09 -12.75 -22.98
C GLY A 298 15.30 -13.39 -21.60
N VAL A 299 16.06 -14.49 -21.52
CA VAL A 299 16.39 -15.13 -20.24
C VAL A 299 17.55 -14.40 -19.56
N PHE A 300 17.36 -13.99 -18.31
CA PHE A 300 18.36 -13.37 -17.46
C PHE A 300 19.21 -14.43 -16.74
N THR A 301 20.51 -14.19 -16.66
CA THR A 301 21.47 -14.97 -15.86
C THR A 301 22.29 -14.03 -14.99
N VAL A 302 22.35 -14.27 -13.68
CA VAL A 302 23.09 -13.44 -12.73
C VAL A 302 24.52 -13.97 -12.57
N ASP A 303 25.51 -13.09 -12.72
CA ASP A 303 26.92 -13.37 -12.45
C ASP A 303 27.20 -13.20 -10.96
N GLU A 304 27.44 -14.30 -10.25
CA GLU A 304 27.65 -14.28 -8.80
C GLU A 304 28.94 -13.55 -8.40
N ALA A 305 30.01 -13.70 -9.17
CA ALA A 305 31.31 -13.10 -8.85
C ALA A 305 31.29 -11.59 -9.09
N ALA A 306 30.75 -11.15 -10.22
CA ALA A 306 30.59 -9.74 -10.53
C ALA A 306 29.57 -9.07 -9.58
N THR A 307 28.50 -9.77 -9.20
CA THR A 307 27.54 -9.31 -8.18
C THR A 307 28.21 -9.13 -6.82
N ALA A 308 29.07 -10.06 -6.39
CA ALA A 308 29.81 -9.93 -5.13
C ALA A 308 30.73 -8.69 -5.14
N ALA A 309 31.44 -8.46 -6.24
CA ALA A 309 32.28 -7.27 -6.42
C ALA A 309 31.44 -5.98 -6.37
N ARG A 310 30.33 -5.92 -7.13
CA ARG A 310 29.42 -4.77 -7.13
C ARG A 310 28.83 -4.48 -5.74
N ARG A 311 28.48 -5.52 -4.97
CA ARG A 311 27.98 -5.36 -3.61
C ARG A 311 29.04 -4.79 -2.66
N ALA A 312 30.32 -5.11 -2.84
CA ALA A 312 31.40 -4.48 -2.08
C ALA A 312 31.49 -2.98 -2.39
N GLU A 313 31.33 -2.58 -3.64
CA GLU A 313 31.26 -1.16 -4.04
C GLU A 313 30.06 -0.45 -3.42
N ILE A 314 28.87 -1.07 -3.44
CA ILE A 314 27.67 -0.51 -2.82
C ILE A 314 27.87 -0.26 -1.31
N ARG A 315 28.60 -1.14 -0.61
CA ARG A 315 28.93 -0.90 0.81
C ARG A 315 29.76 0.37 0.97
N ASN A 316 30.74 0.61 0.11
CA ASN A 316 31.54 1.84 0.12
C ASN A 316 30.71 3.08 -0.26
N GLU A 317 29.83 2.97 -1.27
CA GLU A 317 28.91 4.05 -1.67
C GLU A 317 27.95 4.42 -0.53
N ARG A 318 27.43 3.42 0.20
CA ARG A 318 26.58 3.62 1.38
C ARG A 318 27.34 4.35 2.49
N LEU A 319 28.60 4.00 2.74
CA LEU A 319 29.45 4.72 3.71
C LEU A 319 29.73 6.16 3.27
N ALA A 320 30.04 6.36 1.99
CA ALA A 320 30.37 7.68 1.45
C ALA A 320 29.18 8.67 1.48
N ARG A 321 27.95 8.19 1.24
CA ARG A 321 26.73 9.01 1.29
C ARG A 321 26.14 9.17 2.69
N ALA A 322 26.48 8.28 3.62
CA ALA A 322 25.92 8.28 4.96
C ALA A 322 26.45 9.47 5.75
N VAL A 323 25.56 10.12 6.50
CA VAL A 323 25.92 11.12 7.51
C VAL A 323 25.66 10.54 8.90
N PRO A 324 26.47 10.88 9.92
CA PRO A 324 26.14 10.52 11.29
C PRO A 324 24.74 10.97 11.67
N THR A 325 23.95 10.11 12.32
CA THR A 325 22.55 10.40 12.67
C THR A 325 22.39 11.71 13.43
N ARG A 326 23.31 12.04 14.34
CA ARG A 326 23.28 13.30 15.10
C ARG A 326 23.45 14.55 14.22
N SER A 327 24.18 14.45 13.12
CA SER A 327 24.32 15.54 12.14
C SER A 327 23.00 15.76 11.40
N TRP A 328 22.39 14.69 10.88
CA TRP A 328 21.06 14.77 10.26
C TRP A 328 19.99 15.29 11.24
N MET A 329 19.99 14.81 12.49
CA MET A 329 19.03 15.25 13.51
C MET A 329 19.13 16.76 13.78
N LYS A 330 20.31 17.36 13.66
CA LYS A 330 20.50 18.80 13.84
C LYS A 330 19.77 19.60 12.75
N GLU A 331 19.87 19.15 11.51
CA GLU A 331 19.17 19.75 10.36
C GLU A 331 17.65 19.55 10.47
N GLU A 332 17.21 18.34 10.84
CA GLU A 332 15.78 18.04 11.05
C GLU A 332 15.19 18.88 12.18
N ARG A 333 15.91 19.00 13.31
CA ARG A 333 15.50 19.86 14.43
C ARG A 333 15.34 21.31 14.00
N ALA A 334 16.23 21.83 13.15
CA ALA A 334 16.10 23.18 12.62
C ALA A 334 14.80 23.33 11.79
N ARG A 335 14.48 22.35 10.93
CA ARG A 335 13.20 22.33 10.21
C ARG A 335 12.00 22.30 11.15
N ILE A 336 12.06 21.52 12.23
CA ILE A 336 10.99 21.43 13.23
C ILE A 336 10.79 22.78 13.94
N LEU A 337 11.88 23.44 14.37
CA LEU A 337 11.82 24.76 14.98
C LEU A 337 11.15 25.79 14.06
N ASP A 338 11.50 25.75 12.78
CA ASP A 338 10.95 26.63 11.75
C ASP A 338 9.56 26.19 11.24
N LYS A 339 9.01 25.10 11.78
CA LYS A 339 7.74 24.48 11.33
C LYS A 339 7.73 24.20 9.82
N HIS A 340 8.88 23.84 9.27
CA HIS A 340 9.10 23.59 7.85
C HIS A 340 8.74 22.14 7.47
N ALA A 341 7.46 21.91 7.23
CA ALA A 341 6.93 20.66 6.69
C ALA A 341 5.64 20.92 5.90
N SER A 342 5.17 19.91 5.17
CA SER A 342 3.86 19.99 4.50
C SER A 342 2.74 20.17 5.53
N VAL A 343 1.61 20.71 5.09
CA VAL A 343 0.46 20.94 5.99
C VAL A 343 -0.08 19.64 6.59
N GLN A 344 -0.05 18.54 5.82
CA GLN A 344 -0.52 17.23 6.28
C GLN A 344 0.36 16.67 7.41
N VAL A 345 1.67 16.84 7.31
CA VAL A 345 2.62 16.42 8.37
C VAL A 345 2.41 17.27 9.63
N LYS A 346 2.29 18.59 9.48
CA LYS A 346 2.03 19.49 10.62
C LYS A 346 0.71 19.17 11.31
N HIS A 347 -0.35 18.94 10.53
CA HIS A 347 -1.68 18.61 11.05
C HIS A 347 -1.69 17.27 11.80
N MET A 348 -0.99 16.25 11.29
CA MET A 348 -0.82 14.96 11.98
C MET A 348 -0.16 15.13 13.36
N PHE A 349 0.91 15.92 13.46
CA PHE A 349 1.57 16.18 14.75
C PHE A 349 0.71 17.04 15.66
N ALA A 350 0.08 18.11 15.15
CA ALA A 350 -0.78 19.00 15.95
C ALA A 350 -1.95 18.25 16.60
N THR A 351 -2.67 17.43 15.83
CA THR A 351 -3.76 16.56 16.33
C THR A 351 -3.26 15.55 17.35
N SER A 352 -2.12 14.90 17.08
CA SER A 352 -1.53 13.92 17.99
C SER A 352 -1.10 14.56 19.32
N PHE A 353 -0.56 15.79 19.28
CA PHE A 353 -0.20 16.54 20.48
C PHE A 353 -1.43 16.94 21.29
N GLY A 354 -2.50 17.37 20.61
CA GLY A 354 -3.78 17.70 21.24
C GLY A 354 -4.46 16.52 21.93
N LEU A 355 -4.18 15.29 21.49
CA LEU A 355 -4.71 14.05 22.08
C LEU A 355 -3.78 13.40 23.13
N SER A 356 -2.49 13.74 23.15
CA SER A 356 -1.51 13.07 24.02
C SER A 356 -0.40 14.01 24.52
N GLU A 357 -0.52 14.43 25.78
CA GLU A 357 0.54 15.17 26.47
C GLU A 357 1.82 14.33 26.58
N LYS A 358 1.69 13.02 26.83
CA LYS A 358 2.82 12.09 26.91
C LYS A 358 3.63 12.10 25.60
N PHE A 359 2.97 11.91 24.45
CA PHE A 359 3.64 11.92 23.16
C PHE A 359 4.28 13.28 22.86
N THR A 360 3.60 14.38 23.20
CA THR A 360 4.12 15.74 23.05
C THR A 360 5.43 15.93 23.84
N ALA A 361 5.46 15.49 25.10
CA ALA A 361 6.62 15.59 25.96
C ALA A 361 7.79 14.74 25.44
N GLU A 362 7.52 13.50 25.01
CA GLU A 362 8.52 12.61 24.41
C GLU A 362 9.09 13.21 23.12
N PHE A 363 8.25 13.77 22.24
CA PHE A 363 8.69 14.42 21.00
C PHE A 363 9.57 15.64 21.29
N LYS A 364 9.14 16.53 22.20
CA LYS A 364 9.93 17.70 22.61
C LYS A 364 11.27 17.31 23.22
N SER A 365 11.27 16.28 24.08
CA SER A 365 12.50 15.78 24.72
C SER A 365 13.45 15.17 23.69
N PHE A 366 12.95 14.33 22.77
CA PHE A 366 13.76 13.69 21.74
C PHE A 366 14.44 14.70 20.81
N TRP A 367 13.71 15.74 20.41
CA TRP A 367 14.20 16.80 19.53
C TRP A 367 14.81 17.99 20.28
N ASP A 368 14.94 17.93 21.61
CA ASP A 368 15.47 19.01 22.44
C ASP A 368 14.83 20.37 22.10
N LEU A 369 13.50 20.42 22.04
CA LEU A 369 12.76 21.63 21.66
C LEU A 369 12.56 22.57 22.85
N PRO A 370 12.59 23.90 22.66
CA PRO A 370 12.24 24.86 23.69
C PRO A 370 10.85 24.59 24.29
N ALA A 371 10.69 24.86 25.59
CA ALA A 371 9.44 24.60 26.29
C ALA A 371 8.25 25.37 25.67
N ASP A 372 8.51 26.58 25.19
CA ASP A 372 7.59 27.50 24.53
C ASP A 372 7.34 27.18 23.05
N TRP A 373 8.06 26.24 22.44
CA TRP A 373 7.75 25.78 21.09
C TRP A 373 6.40 25.05 21.10
N THR A 374 5.48 25.46 20.22
CA THR A 374 4.16 24.85 20.07
C THR A 374 3.83 24.64 18.60
N LEU A 375 2.95 23.69 18.32
CA LEU A 375 2.31 23.51 17.03
C LEU A 375 0.86 23.10 17.29
N SER A 376 -0.06 24.05 17.14
CA SER A 376 -1.50 23.81 17.30
C SER A 376 -2.22 23.76 15.95
N GLU A 377 -3.39 23.12 15.91
CA GLU A 377 -4.21 23.08 14.70
C GLU A 377 -4.69 24.48 14.28
N ASP A 378 -4.95 25.38 15.24
CA ASP A 378 -5.44 26.75 14.99
C ASP A 378 -4.41 27.61 14.21
N GLU A 379 -3.14 27.20 14.19
CA GLU A 379 -2.07 27.85 13.41
C GLU A 379 -2.01 27.36 11.96
N LEU A 380 -2.77 26.31 11.60
CA LEU A 380 -2.78 25.70 10.28
C LEU A 380 -3.99 26.23 9.50
N ASP A 381 -3.75 26.74 8.29
CA ASP A 381 -4.81 27.22 7.39
C ASP A 381 -5.57 26.04 6.74
N VAL A 382 -6.22 25.22 7.57
CA VAL A 382 -7.02 24.05 7.18
C VAL A 382 -8.30 23.97 8.02
N PRO A 383 -9.40 23.36 7.51
CA PRO A 383 -10.59 23.16 8.32
C PRO A 383 -10.34 22.22 9.50
N THR A 384 -10.75 22.63 10.71
CA THR A 384 -10.56 21.87 11.97
C THR A 384 -11.89 21.48 12.64
N TYR A 385 -12.93 21.24 11.83
CA TYR A 385 -14.25 20.88 12.33
C TYR A 385 -14.19 19.56 13.12
N GLY A 386 -14.77 19.55 14.31
CA GLY A 386 -14.73 18.39 15.22
C GLY A 386 -13.52 18.35 16.17
N SER A 387 -12.56 19.28 16.09
CA SER A 387 -11.43 19.35 17.03
C SER A 387 -11.89 19.64 18.47
N LYS A 388 -12.79 20.63 18.63
CA LYS A 388 -13.27 21.14 19.92
C LYS A 388 -14.68 20.67 20.30
N HIS A 389 -15.59 20.56 19.33
CA HIS A 389 -17.00 20.27 19.57
C HIS A 389 -17.38 18.88 19.06
N ARG A 390 -17.58 17.96 20.00
CA ARG A 390 -17.87 16.54 19.76
C ARG A 390 -19.02 16.07 20.65
N MET A 391 -19.78 15.09 20.18
CA MET A 391 -20.88 14.49 20.93
C MET A 391 -20.83 12.97 20.81
N ASP A 392 -20.38 12.31 21.87
CA ASP A 392 -20.34 10.86 21.96
C ASP A 392 -21.76 10.27 21.94
N LEU A 393 -21.87 9.02 21.48
CA LEU A 393 -23.14 8.30 21.39
C LEU A 393 -23.78 8.09 22.79
N SER A 394 -22.96 7.94 23.84
CA SER A 394 -23.39 7.72 25.22
C SER A 394 -24.19 8.90 25.82
N LEU A 395 -24.16 10.07 25.18
CA LEU A 395 -24.92 11.25 25.60
C LEU A 395 -26.38 11.23 25.11
N LEU A 396 -26.77 10.26 24.27
CA LEU A 396 -28.17 10.13 23.84
C LEU A 396 -29.01 9.47 24.95
N PRO A 397 -30.31 9.81 25.06
CA PRO A 397 -31.20 9.17 26.02
C PRO A 397 -31.22 7.64 25.85
N ASP A 398 -31.16 6.93 26.98
CA ASP A 398 -31.23 5.46 27.06
C ASP A 398 -30.07 4.69 26.38
N VAL A 399 -28.99 5.37 25.98
CA VAL A 399 -27.79 4.69 25.49
C VAL A 399 -26.86 4.30 26.64
N LYS A 400 -26.52 3.01 26.73
CA LYS A 400 -25.49 2.48 27.63
C LYS A 400 -24.42 1.77 26.82
N THR A 401 -23.23 2.34 26.76
CA THR A 401 -22.09 1.74 26.07
C THR A 401 -21.37 0.73 26.96
N VAL A 402 -20.76 -0.28 26.34
CA VAL A 402 -19.88 -1.23 27.02
C VAL A 402 -18.45 -0.77 26.81
N VAL A 403 -17.70 -0.60 27.90
CA VAL A 403 -16.28 -0.24 27.85
C VAL A 403 -15.44 -1.51 27.81
N GLN A 404 -14.57 -1.61 26.82
CA GLN A 404 -13.75 -2.79 26.51
C GLN A 404 -12.24 -2.52 26.57
N VAL A 405 -11.84 -1.27 26.71
CA VAL A 405 -10.44 -0.81 26.68
C VAL A 405 -10.22 0.24 27.77
N GLU A 406 -8.98 0.42 28.19
CA GLU A 406 -8.60 1.64 28.91
C GLU A 406 -8.61 2.81 27.92
N GLU A 407 -9.18 3.94 28.33
CA GLU A 407 -9.45 5.07 27.43
C GLU A 407 -8.85 6.42 27.85
#